data_AF-A0A2V3A601-F1
#
_entry.id   AF-A0A2V3A601-F1
#
_cell.length_a   1.000
_cell.length_b   1.000
_cell.length_c   1.000
_cell.angle_alpha   90.00
_cell.angle_beta   90.00
_cell.angle_gamma   90.00
#
_symmetry.space_group_name_H-M   'P 1'
#
loop_
_entity.id
_entity.type
_entity.pdbx_description
1 polymer ?
#
loop_
_entity_poly.entity_id
_entity_poly.type
_entity_poly.pdbx_seq_one_letter_code
_entity_poly.pdbx_strand_id
1 'polypeptide(L)' 'MNGEQLVAVHRNHNGEILSFQTSSGRIISYRKAMLEAEEGLIEGIHVAEEEDGSMSMIPAASSSFDEFPSFY' A
#
# COMPACT_ATOMS: atom_id res chain seq x y z
N MET A 1 0.40 -19.15 3.14
CA MET A 1 -0.42 -18.30 2.25
C MET A 1 0.58 -17.45 1.48
N ASN A 2 0.35 -17.21 0.18
CA ASN A 2 1.19 -16.32 -0.63
C ASN A 2 0.27 -15.22 -1.16
N GLY A 3 -0.06 -14.27 -0.30
CA GLY A 3 -0.85 -13.10 -0.66
C GLY A 3 -0.08 -12.19 -1.62
N GLU A 4 -0.81 -11.35 -2.35
CA GLU A 4 -0.20 -10.46 -3.32
C GLU A 4 0.66 -9.41 -2.59
N GLN A 5 1.86 -9.14 -3.10
CA GLN A 5 2.70 -8.05 -2.57
C GLN A 5 2.44 -6.76 -3.33
N LEU A 6 2.58 -5.62 -2.67
CA LEU A 6 2.68 -4.34 -3.38
C LEU A 6 4.07 -4.24 -4.04
N VAL A 7 4.13 -3.76 -5.28
CA VAL A 7 5.40 -3.65 -6.03
C VAL A 7 5.66 -2.23 -6.54
N ALA A 8 4.63 -1.40 -6.64
CA ALA A 8 4.74 -0.02 -7.09
C ALA A 8 3.63 0.85 -6.50
N VAL A 9 3.83 2.16 -6.52
CA VAL A 9 2.89 3.17 -6.01
C VAL A 9 2.55 4.19 -7.07
N HIS A 10 1.32 4.70 -7.08
CA HIS A 10 0.92 5.83 -7.90
C HIS A 10 0.60 6.99 -6.97
N ARG A 11 1.30 8.11 -7.17
CA ARG A 11 1.22 9.31 -6.34
C ARG A 11 0.64 10.48 -7.14
N ASN A 12 -0.09 11.36 -6.48
CA ASN A 12 -0.54 12.62 -7.07
C ASN A 12 0.60 13.64 -7.14
N HIS A 13 0.32 14.84 -7.67
CA HIS A 13 1.30 15.92 -7.76
C HIS A 13 1.80 16.46 -6.40
N ASN A 14 1.08 16.18 -5.31
CA ASN A 14 1.48 16.53 -3.94
C ASN A 14 2.36 15.44 -3.29
N GLY A 15 2.57 14.31 -3.95
CA GLY A 15 3.29 13.15 -3.39
C GLY A 15 2.41 12.19 -2.58
N GLU A 16 1.09 12.40 -2.53
CA GLU A 16 0.17 11.53 -1.81
C GLU A 16 -0.11 10.26 -2.62
N ILE A 17 -0.11 9.10 -1.97
CA ILE A 17 -0.34 7.81 -2.63
C ILE A 17 -1.83 7.62 -2.91
N LEU A 18 -2.19 7.51 -4.18
CA LEU A 18 -3.55 7.28 -4.62
C LEU A 18 -3.86 5.79 -4.81
N SER A 19 -2.89 5.03 -5.33
CA SER A 19 -3.09 3.63 -5.73
C SER A 19 -1.79 2.85 -5.64
N PHE A 20 -1.91 1.52 -5.59
CA PHE A 20 -0.81 0.58 -5.56
C PHE A 20 -0.94 -0.41 -6.69
N GLN A 21 0.19 -0.87 -7.20
CA GLN A 21 0.25 -2.03 -8.09
C GLN A 21 0.65 -3.26 -7.28
N THR A 22 -0.09 -4.35 -7.46
CA THR A 22 0.25 -5.64 -6.87
C THR A 22 1.21 -6.41 -7.76
N SER A 23 1.89 -7.40 -7.19
CA SER A 23 2.76 -8.37 -7.88
C SER A 23 2.04 -9.14 -9.00
N SER A 24 0.71 -9.21 -8.98
CA SER A 24 -0.13 -9.79 -10.04
C SER A 24 -0.39 -8.81 -11.20
N GLY A 25 0.06 -7.56 -11.09
CA GLY A 25 -0.15 -6.49 -12.06
C GLY A 25 -1.47 -5.74 -11.90
N ARG A 26 -2.28 -6.05 -10.87
CA ARG A 26 -3.53 -5.34 -10.57
C ARG A 26 -3.22 -3.96 -10.00
N ILE A 27 -4.01 -2.96 -10.36
CA ILE A 27 -3.98 -1.64 -9.72
C ILE A 27 -5.16 -1.55 -8.75
N ILE A 28 -4.87 -1.21 -7.50
CA ILE A 28 -5.86 -1.07 -6.43
C ILE A 28 -5.72 0.30 -5.77
N SER A 29 -6.84 0.89 -5.38
CA SER A 29 -6.83 2.17 -4.65
C SER A 29 -6.28 1.99 -3.23
N TYR A 30 -5.78 3.07 -2.64
CA TYR A 30 -5.26 3.07 -1.26
C TYR A 30 -6.23 2.41 -0.26
N ARG A 31 -7.50 2.82 -0.24
CA ARG A 31 -8.52 2.24 0.65
C ARG A 31 -8.75 0.74 0.41
N LYS A 32 -8.67 0.28 -0.85
CA LYS A 32 -8.83 -1.14 -1.18
C LYS A 32 -7.63 -1.95 -0.68
N ALA A 33 -6.42 -1.42 -0.82
CA ALA A 33 -5.22 -2.07 -0.30
C ALA A 33 -5.28 -2.26 1.23
N MET A 34 -5.80 -1.28 1.97
CA MET A 34 -6.02 -1.41 3.42
C MET A 34 -6.96 -2.57 3.74
N LEU A 35 -8.15 -2.58 3.13
CA LEU A 35 -9.14 -3.63 3.36
C LEU A 35 -8.58 -5.02 2.99
N GLU A 36 -7.92 -5.14 1.84
CA GLU A 36 -7.34 -6.40 1.38
C GLU A 36 -6.15 -6.84 2.26
N ALA A 37 -5.42 -5.91 2.89
CA ALA A 37 -4.39 -6.24 3.87
C ALA A 37 -4.97 -6.71 5.22
N GLU A 38 -6.05 -6.09 5.69
CA GLU A 38 -6.78 -6.56 6.88
C GLU A 38 -7.37 -7.95 6.67
N GLU A 39 -7.83 -8.26 5.45
CA GLU A 39 -8.32 -9.60 5.06
C GLU A 39 -7.19 -10.61 4.78
N GLY A 40 -5.92 -10.19 4.81
CA GLY A 40 -4.75 -11.05 4.54
C GLY A 40 -4.59 -11.45 3.07
N LEU A 41 -5.24 -10.75 2.14
CA LEU A 41 -5.09 -10.94 0.70
C LEU A 41 -3.82 -10.27 0.17
N ILE A 42 -3.44 -9.16 0.78
CA ILE A 42 -2.19 -8.44 0.51
C ILE A 42 -1.29 -8.59 1.71
N GLU A 43 -0.04 -8.97 1.46
CA GLU A 43 0.98 -9.02 2.50
C GLU A 43 2.08 -7.98 2.24
N GLY A 44 3.00 -7.86 3.19
CA GLY A 44 4.09 -6.90 3.10
C GLY A 44 3.69 -5.47 3.45
N ILE A 45 2.47 -5.26 3.98
CA ILE A 45 2.03 -3.99 4.56
C ILE A 45 1.32 -4.18 5.90
N HIS A 46 1.37 -3.14 6.72
CA HIS A 46 0.66 -3.02 7.98
C HIS A 46 -0.23 -1.78 7.94
N VAL A 47 -1.45 -1.91 8.45
CA VAL A 47 -2.32 -0.77 8.72
C VAL A 47 -2.10 -0.39 10.18
N ALA A 48 -1.66 0.84 10.41
CA ALA A 48 -1.49 1.41 11.74
C ALA A 48 -2.48 2.55 11.93
N GLU A 49 -3.10 2.59 13.10
CA GLU A 49 -3.86 3.76 13.55
C GLU A 49 -2.88 4.77 14.16
N GLU A 50 -2.95 6.00 13.69
CA GLU A 50 -2.19 7.13 14.23
C GLU A 50 -2.90 7.74 15.45
N GLU A 51 -2.20 8.59 16.18
CA GLU A 51 -2.72 9.21 17.41
C GLU A 51 -3.97 10.08 17.19
N ASP A 52 -4.17 10.59 15.96
CA ASP A 52 -5.37 11.34 15.54
C ASP A 52 -6.56 10.44 15.15
N GLY A 53 -6.40 9.11 15.17
CA GLY A 53 -7.38 8.15 14.68
C GLY A 53 -7.41 8.01 13.15
N SER A 54 -6.49 8.66 12.43
CA SER A 54 -6.25 8.39 11.02
C SER A 54 -5.57 7.03 10.84
N MET A 55 -5.99 6.27 9.84
CA MET A 55 -5.34 5.00 9.50
C MET A 55 -4.32 5.22 8.38
N SER A 56 -3.08 4.84 8.65
CA SER A 56 -1.95 4.96 7.72
C SER A 56 -1.40 3.57 7.38
N MET A 57 -1.01 3.39 6.12
CA MET A 57 -0.34 2.17 5.67
C MET A 57 1.16 2.31 5.81
N ILE A 58 1.82 1.22 6.20
CA ILE A 58 3.27 1.15 6.39
C ILE A 58 3.77 -0.13 5.71
N PRO A 59 4.81 -0.08 4.87
CA PRO A 59 5.41 -1.29 4.31
C PRO A 59 6.10 -2.10 5.42
N ALA A 60 5.96 -3.42 5.38
CA ALA A 60 6.57 -4.32 6.36
C ALA A 60 8.07 -4.54 6.10
N ALA A 61 8.49 -4.48 4.83
CA ALA A 61 9.87 -4.77 4.42
C ALA A 61 10.76 -3.51 4.29
N SER A 62 10.17 -2.32 4.31
CA SER A 62 10.84 -1.05 4.02
C SER A 62 10.52 0.00 5.07
N SER A 63 11.30 1.07 5.12
CA SER A 63 11.03 2.18 6.05
C SER A 63 9.91 3.09 5.54
N SER A 64 9.69 3.15 4.22
CA SER A 64 8.65 3.99 3.63
C SER A 64 8.25 3.49 2.23
N PHE A 65 7.04 3.84 1.79
CA PHE A 65 6.61 3.63 0.41
C PHE A 65 7.39 4.49 -0.60
N ASP A 66 8.23 5.41 -0.14
CA ASP A 66 9.06 6.22 -1.02
C ASP A 66 10.04 5.39 -1.86
N GLU A 67 10.50 4.26 -1.31
CA GLU A 67 11.42 3.32 -1.95
C GLU A 67 10.77 2.52 -3.10
N PHE A 68 9.43 2.55 -3.20
CA PHE A 68 8.70 1.84 -4.24
C PHE A 68 8.74 2.63 -5.55
N PRO A 69 8.92 1.96 -6.70
CA PRO A 69 8.85 2.62 -7.99
C PRO A 69 7.48 3.28 -8.17
N SER A 70 7.49 4.47 -8.75
CA SER A 70 6.27 5.15 -9.15
C SER A 70 5.83 4.72 -10.54
N PHE A 71 4.55 4.45 -10.74
CA PHE A 71 3.95 4.21 -12.05
C PHE A 71 2.93 5.29 -12.39
N TYR A 72 2.76 5.55 -13.69
CA TYR A 72 1.85 6.56 -14.26
C TYR A 72 0.99 5.93 -15.35
#